data_AF-A0A969WPG6-F1
#
_entry.id   AF-A0A969WPG6-F1
#
_cell.length_a   1.000
_cell.length_b   1.000
_cell.length_c   1.000
_cell.angle_alpha   90.00
_cell.angle_beta   90.00
_cell.angle_gamma   90.00
#
_symmetry.space_group_name_H-M   'P 1'
#
loop_
_entity.id
_entity.type
_entity.pdbx_description
1 polymer ?
#
loop_
_entity_poly.entity_id
_entity_poly.type
_entity_poly.pdbx_seq_one_letter_code
_entity_poly.pdbx_strand_id
1 'polypeptide(L)'
;MKKLKTLGLLFVLILMYNQLAFSQLNPQGNDSNFKNNLKESSILNESLDSVKYLDLNYVHARITSYKTLFFNGYDNHYYVPAETGCSSIFSSSLWIGGFDETHNLHLSAERFNQIGHDYFPGPLNPFNNTNSWEYTEELYNKFNRVWKVSQEDINEFITKFNEGEDVSEFKDIIEWPATNIEGYEGNLAPFVDVNGDGIYNPLEHGDYPLIKGGQMLWWVNNDVSNIENLAPEVESEPLGIQIEYSFYAYKYDNPPDEITDLINYQTFLNIKITNKSNHVYDSVLVGLFVDGDLGYAFDDFIGCDVERNTFYFYNGEEIDGSQYPNVPNYYGENPPIQTVTLLNTPLVNSNYPNNSNNNSQTGMSRFIYFNNCANNNLGIDDPHHAYEHYNYLNGYWKYGHALCYGGNGHSSGGGDINIPCKYMFPGDTDTLFTGTNGIPVPSWSEEECENTPDDRRGLASMGPISFQPGETIEIDVLFGFIPQDENNDQAKTMQTGKFDYGPKLDTLINWFHQDRIPSTITSIEEINLNDEKIKDIKIFPNPANRILNISGKNNFKEIKIYDIKGVCVKHISKNTNQVQIDIKNLNSGVYFIEISGENYSFKEKFIKQ
;
A
#
# COMPACT_ATOMS: atom_id res chain seq x y z
N MET A 1 51.24 -37.40 -1.39
CA MET A 1 50.80 -36.01 -1.14
C MET A 1 50.90 -35.08 -2.37
N LYS A 2 50.43 -35.50 -3.55
CA LYS A 2 50.26 -34.61 -4.73
C LYS A 2 48.94 -34.84 -5.52
N LYS A 3 48.04 -35.69 -5.01
CA LYS A 3 46.72 -35.97 -5.63
C LYS A 3 45.50 -35.47 -4.83
N LEU A 4 45.68 -34.85 -3.66
CA LEU A 4 44.58 -34.27 -2.88
C LEU A 4 44.38 -32.75 -3.09
N LYS A 5 45.28 -32.04 -3.77
CA LYS A 5 45.14 -30.60 -4.05
C LYS A 5 44.39 -30.29 -5.36
N THR A 6 44.18 -31.28 -6.23
CA THR A 6 43.54 -31.07 -7.53
C THR A 6 42.03 -31.35 -7.52
N LEU A 7 41.51 -32.11 -6.54
CA LEU A 7 40.07 -32.30 -6.35
C LEU A 7 39.41 -31.10 -5.65
N GLY A 8 40.13 -30.42 -4.75
CA GLY A 8 39.63 -29.21 -4.08
C GLY A 8 39.50 -28.00 -5.01
N LEU A 9 40.33 -27.91 -6.06
CA LEU A 9 40.22 -26.81 -7.04
C LEU A 9 39.07 -27.03 -8.05
N LEU A 10 38.74 -28.28 -8.39
CA LEU A 10 37.63 -28.57 -9.31
C LEU A 10 36.25 -28.39 -8.65
N PHE A 11 36.14 -28.62 -7.33
CA PHE A 11 34.90 -28.43 -6.59
C PHE A 11 34.59 -26.94 -6.31
N VAL A 12 35.64 -26.11 -6.16
CA VAL A 12 35.49 -24.63 -6.00
C VAL A 12 35.16 -23.96 -7.33
N LEU A 13 35.63 -24.49 -8.47
CA LEU A 13 35.30 -23.96 -9.81
C LEU A 13 33.86 -24.31 -10.26
N ILE A 14 33.27 -25.41 -9.81
CA ILE A 14 31.87 -25.77 -10.10
C ILE A 14 30.90 -24.98 -9.22
N LEU A 15 31.28 -24.61 -8.00
CA LEU A 15 30.50 -23.70 -7.15
C LEU A 15 30.57 -22.24 -7.62
N MET A 16 31.70 -21.79 -8.19
CA MET A 16 31.80 -20.47 -8.81
C MET A 16 31.09 -20.36 -10.17
N TYR A 17 30.86 -21.47 -10.89
CA TYR A 17 30.09 -21.45 -12.13
C TYR A 17 28.57 -21.41 -11.90
N ASN A 18 28.08 -21.94 -10.77
CA ASN A 18 26.67 -21.83 -10.38
C ASN A 18 26.33 -20.47 -9.71
N GLN A 19 27.32 -19.75 -9.16
CA GLN A 19 27.13 -18.40 -8.63
C GLN A 19 27.12 -17.28 -9.69
N LEU A 20 27.55 -17.56 -10.93
CA LEU A 20 27.40 -16.62 -12.06
C LEU A 20 26.11 -16.84 -12.86
N ALA A 21 25.34 -17.89 -12.57
CA ALA A 21 24.11 -18.23 -13.29
C ALA A 21 22.82 -17.69 -12.64
N PHE A 22 22.90 -17.06 -11.45
CA PHE A 22 21.74 -16.47 -10.76
C PHE A 22 21.82 -14.95 -10.56
N SER A 23 22.81 -14.27 -11.15
CA SER A 23 22.92 -12.79 -11.09
C SER A 23 22.86 -12.11 -12.47
N GLN A 24 22.41 -12.81 -13.51
CA GLN A 24 22.15 -12.23 -14.83
C GLN A 24 20.94 -12.88 -15.51
N LEU A 25 19.73 -12.54 -15.05
CA LEU A 25 18.58 -12.50 -15.95
C LEU A 25 18.39 -11.06 -16.42
N ASN A 26 19.22 -10.69 -17.39
CA ASN A 26 18.92 -9.62 -18.32
C ASN A 26 17.95 -10.22 -19.36
N PRO A 27 16.75 -9.68 -19.60
CA PRO A 27 15.78 -10.25 -20.52
C PRO A 27 16.15 -9.91 -21.98
N GLN A 28 17.33 -10.33 -22.43
CA GLN A 28 17.77 -10.24 -23.82
C GLN A 28 18.56 -11.49 -24.23
N GLY A 29 17.83 -12.58 -24.44
CA GLY A 29 18.26 -13.75 -25.20
C GLY A 29 17.11 -14.19 -26.10
N ASN A 30 17.31 -14.14 -27.42
CA ASN A 30 16.35 -14.62 -28.41
C ASN A 30 16.19 -16.14 -28.28
N ASP A 31 15.30 -16.58 -27.38
CA ASP A 31 14.67 -17.90 -27.48
C ASP A 31 13.25 -17.70 -28.01
N SER A 32 13.10 -17.97 -29.31
CA SER A 32 11.85 -17.92 -30.07
C SER A 32 10.79 -18.94 -29.61
N ASN A 33 10.98 -19.59 -28.46
CA ASN A 33 10.08 -20.60 -27.89
C ASN A 33 9.53 -20.23 -26.49
N PHE A 34 9.90 -19.08 -25.92
CA PHE A 34 9.31 -18.58 -24.66
C PHE A 34 8.20 -17.51 -24.87
N LYS A 35 7.85 -17.21 -26.13
CA LYS A 35 6.84 -16.20 -26.48
C LYS A 35 5.40 -16.73 -26.59
N ASN A 36 5.13 -17.99 -26.24
CA ASN A 36 3.82 -18.61 -26.51
C ASN A 36 2.95 -18.91 -25.28
N ASN A 37 3.33 -18.54 -24.06
CA ASN A 37 2.51 -18.83 -22.86
C ASN A 37 2.07 -17.63 -22.00
N LEU A 38 2.25 -16.38 -22.44
CA LEU A 38 1.53 -15.24 -21.86
C LEU A 38 0.31 -14.93 -22.72
N LYS A 39 -0.70 -15.80 -22.60
CA LYS A 39 -2.07 -15.28 -22.52
C LYS A 39 -2.25 -14.93 -21.04
N GLU A 40 -1.77 -13.78 -20.61
CA GLU A 40 -2.56 -13.06 -19.60
C GLU A 40 -3.96 -12.99 -20.20
N SER A 41 -4.91 -13.65 -19.55
CA SER A 41 -6.29 -13.57 -19.96
C SER A 41 -6.64 -12.08 -20.05
N SER A 42 -7.40 -11.68 -21.05
CA SER A 42 -7.82 -10.30 -21.29
C SER A 42 -8.66 -9.68 -20.16
N ILE A 43 -8.72 -10.33 -19.00
CA ILE A 43 -9.63 -10.08 -17.89
C ILE A 43 -8.95 -9.13 -16.88
N LEU A 44 -7.65 -9.19 -16.64
CA LEU A 44 -6.94 -8.33 -15.66
C LEU A 44 -6.25 -7.09 -16.25
N ASN A 45 -6.82 -6.48 -17.29
CA ASN A 45 -6.29 -5.21 -17.81
C ASN A 45 -6.82 -4.02 -17.00
N GLU A 46 -5.91 -3.14 -16.57
CA GLU A 46 -6.30 -1.86 -15.98
C GLU A 46 -7.15 -1.08 -16.98
N SER A 47 -8.37 -0.77 -16.57
CA SER A 47 -9.26 0.16 -17.24
C SER A 47 -9.26 1.51 -16.52
N LEU A 48 -9.70 2.57 -17.20
CA LEU A 48 -9.88 3.89 -16.60
C LEU A 48 -10.84 3.90 -15.40
N ASP A 49 -11.72 2.90 -15.30
CA ASP A 49 -12.68 2.79 -14.20
C ASP A 49 -12.11 1.96 -13.04
N SER A 50 -11.14 1.06 -13.30
CA SER A 50 -10.46 0.24 -12.28
C SER A 50 -9.38 0.98 -11.47
N VAL A 51 -9.00 2.19 -11.91
CA VAL A 51 -7.97 3.01 -11.24
C VAL A 51 -8.54 4.38 -10.92
N LYS A 52 -8.47 4.80 -9.66
CA LYS A 52 -8.82 6.16 -9.22
C LYS A 52 -7.77 6.69 -8.26
N TYR A 53 -7.81 7.99 -8.03
CA TYR A 53 -6.93 8.67 -7.09
C TYR A 53 -7.76 9.39 -6.04
N LEU A 54 -7.36 9.23 -4.78
CA LEU A 54 -7.69 10.19 -3.75
C LEU A 54 -6.77 11.40 -3.94
N ASP A 55 -7.35 12.58 -4.12
CA ASP A 55 -6.67 13.83 -4.47
C ASP A 55 -7.25 15.00 -3.67
N LEU A 56 -7.34 14.77 -2.37
CA LEU A 56 -7.81 15.72 -1.37
C LEU A 56 -6.68 16.02 -0.38
N ASN A 57 -6.81 17.06 0.44
CA ASN A 57 -6.03 17.25 1.67
C ASN A 57 -4.51 17.01 1.51
N TYR A 58 -3.87 17.72 0.56
CA TYR A 58 -2.44 17.56 0.26
C TYR A 58 -1.97 16.11 0.02
N VAL A 59 -2.86 15.17 -0.26
CA VAL A 59 -2.54 13.78 -0.56
C VAL A 59 -2.98 13.46 -1.98
N HIS A 60 -2.11 12.78 -2.73
CA HIS A 60 -2.46 12.18 -4.01
C HIS A 60 -2.09 10.70 -3.98
N ALA A 61 -3.11 9.84 -3.84
CA ALA A 61 -2.95 8.42 -3.56
C ALA A 61 -3.70 7.55 -4.57
N ARG A 62 -2.98 6.65 -5.24
CA ARG A 62 -3.55 5.71 -6.23
C ARG A 62 -4.24 4.53 -5.56
N ILE A 63 -5.43 4.20 -6.05
CA ILE A 63 -6.18 2.99 -5.68
C ILE A 63 -6.59 2.23 -6.94
N THR A 64 -6.54 0.91 -6.86
CA THR A 64 -7.09 0.01 -7.87
C THR A 64 -8.09 -0.97 -7.29
N SER A 65 -9.05 -1.39 -8.12
CA SER A 65 -10.08 -2.37 -7.76
C SER A 65 -9.56 -3.79 -7.57
N TYR A 66 -8.28 -4.02 -7.82
CA TYR A 66 -7.53 -5.23 -7.57
C TYR A 66 -6.07 -4.82 -7.52
N LYS A 67 -5.22 -5.60 -6.85
CA LYS A 67 -3.85 -5.25 -6.44
C LYS A 67 -3.73 -4.52 -5.10
N THR A 68 -2.49 -4.41 -4.66
CA THR A 68 -2.10 -3.63 -3.49
C THR A 68 -2.34 -2.12 -3.68
N LEU A 69 -2.51 -1.44 -2.55
CA LEU A 69 -2.71 0.00 -2.48
C LEU A 69 -1.42 0.72 -2.87
N PHE A 70 -1.59 1.88 -3.52
CA PHE A 70 -0.51 2.84 -3.81
C PHE A 70 0.58 2.37 -4.79
N PHE A 71 0.51 1.15 -5.29
CA PHE A 71 1.50 0.60 -6.22
C PHE A 71 0.88 0.31 -7.58
N ASN A 72 1.56 0.68 -8.68
CA ASN A 72 1.06 0.43 -10.04
C ASN A 72 1.66 -0.81 -10.71
N GLY A 73 2.51 -1.58 -9.99
CA GLY A 73 3.32 -2.67 -10.56
C GLY A 73 4.77 -2.27 -10.84
N TYR A 74 5.10 -0.98 -10.80
CA TYR A 74 6.43 -0.43 -11.08
C TYR A 74 6.88 0.61 -10.06
N ASP A 75 6.05 1.63 -9.81
CA ASP A 75 6.35 2.79 -8.97
C ASP A 75 5.29 2.95 -7.87
N ASN A 76 5.65 3.67 -6.82
CA ASN A 76 4.77 4.10 -5.73
C ASN A 76 3.99 5.37 -6.10
N HIS A 77 2.79 5.50 -5.51
CA HIS A 77 1.80 6.55 -5.82
C HIS A 77 1.03 6.96 -4.55
N TYR A 78 1.68 6.99 -3.37
CA TYR A 78 1.13 7.64 -2.17
C TYR A 78 1.92 8.92 -1.90
N TYR A 79 1.54 10.03 -2.54
CA TYR A 79 2.27 11.28 -2.45
C TYR A 79 1.70 12.18 -1.36
N VAL A 80 2.54 12.58 -0.40
CA VAL A 80 2.18 13.48 0.70
C VAL A 80 3.40 14.25 1.21
N PRO A 81 3.39 15.59 1.24
CA PRO A 81 2.43 16.46 0.55
C PRO A 81 2.51 16.25 -0.98
N ALA A 82 1.37 16.16 -1.64
CA ALA A 82 1.23 15.76 -3.04
C ALA A 82 2.07 16.63 -4.00
N GLU A 83 2.18 17.92 -3.72
CA GLU A 83 2.92 18.89 -4.52
C GLU A 83 4.44 18.63 -4.53
N THR A 84 4.96 17.90 -3.55
CA THR A 84 6.37 17.52 -3.50
C THR A 84 6.71 16.40 -4.49
N GLY A 85 5.72 15.59 -4.86
CA GLY A 85 5.93 14.34 -5.60
C GLY A 85 6.72 13.27 -4.83
N CYS A 86 6.96 13.48 -3.54
CA CYS A 86 7.60 12.52 -2.64
C CYS A 86 6.55 11.55 -2.10
N SER A 87 6.90 10.27 -2.04
CA SER A 87 6.04 9.24 -1.48
C SER A 87 6.53 8.84 -0.11
N SER A 88 5.60 8.49 0.78
CA SER A 88 5.93 7.98 2.13
C SER A 88 5.58 6.49 2.31
N ILE A 89 4.91 5.88 1.34
CA ILE A 89 4.49 4.48 1.35
C ILE A 89 4.67 3.90 -0.05
N PHE A 90 5.42 2.81 -0.19
CA PHE A 90 5.59 2.15 -1.48
C PHE A 90 4.36 1.36 -1.89
N SER A 91 3.86 0.52 -0.98
CA SER A 91 2.73 -0.39 -1.21
C SER A 91 2.07 -0.76 0.12
N SER A 92 0.77 -1.06 0.10
CA SER A 92 0.09 -1.66 1.26
C SER A 92 -0.94 -2.69 0.84
N SER A 93 -1.15 -3.73 1.65
CA SER A 93 -2.15 -4.76 1.38
C SER A 93 -2.67 -5.42 2.66
N LEU A 94 -3.83 -6.06 2.52
CA LEU A 94 -4.41 -6.89 3.56
C LEU A 94 -3.85 -8.31 3.47
N TRP A 95 -3.36 -8.83 4.60
CA TRP A 95 -3.06 -10.25 4.76
C TRP A 95 -4.07 -10.86 5.72
N ILE A 96 -4.55 -12.06 5.42
CA ILE A 96 -5.45 -12.78 6.31
C ILE A 96 -5.23 -14.27 6.18
N GLY A 97 -5.13 -14.96 7.31
CA GLY A 97 -5.01 -16.41 7.31
C GLY A 97 -5.48 -17.04 8.60
N GLY A 98 -5.87 -18.31 8.52
CA GLY A 98 -6.36 -19.11 9.64
C GLY A 98 -6.55 -20.57 9.22
N PHE A 99 -7.10 -21.37 10.13
CA PHE A 99 -7.26 -22.80 9.93
C PHE A 99 -8.73 -23.20 9.86
N ASP A 100 -9.06 -24.09 8.92
CA ASP A 100 -10.40 -24.72 8.83
C ASP A 100 -10.62 -25.77 9.93
N GLU A 101 -11.79 -26.39 9.97
CA GLU A 101 -12.13 -27.41 10.98
C GLU A 101 -11.25 -28.69 10.87
N THR A 102 -10.58 -28.88 9.74
CA THR A 102 -9.68 -30.00 9.46
C THR A 102 -8.20 -29.65 9.67
N HIS A 103 -7.91 -28.43 10.15
CA HIS A 103 -6.58 -27.87 10.40
C HIS A 103 -5.75 -27.61 9.13
N ASN A 104 -6.38 -27.37 7.98
CA ASN A 104 -5.68 -26.84 6.82
C ASN A 104 -5.55 -25.33 6.91
N LEU A 105 -4.41 -24.78 6.47
CA LEU A 105 -4.19 -23.35 6.39
C LEU A 105 -4.90 -22.77 5.15
N HIS A 106 -5.69 -21.75 5.36
CA HIS A 106 -6.23 -20.86 4.33
C HIS A 106 -5.61 -19.48 4.50
N LEU A 107 -5.18 -18.84 3.40
CA LEU A 107 -4.42 -17.60 3.44
C LEU A 107 -4.57 -16.80 2.14
N SER A 108 -4.69 -15.48 2.27
CA SER A 108 -4.52 -14.49 1.19
C SER A 108 -3.57 -13.40 1.68
N ALA A 109 -2.48 -13.16 0.94
CA ALA A 109 -1.39 -12.30 1.40
C ALA A 109 -0.57 -11.72 0.22
N GLU A 110 -1.20 -10.87 -0.59
CA GLU A 110 -0.53 -10.20 -1.71
C GLU A 110 0.52 -9.19 -1.23
N ARG A 111 1.60 -9.00 -2.01
CA ARG A 111 2.60 -7.94 -1.73
C ARG A 111 2.75 -6.96 -2.88
N PHE A 112 2.96 -7.49 -4.08
CA PHE A 112 3.29 -6.66 -5.26
C PHE A 112 2.56 -7.09 -6.53
N ASN A 113 1.78 -8.18 -6.49
CA ASN A 113 1.05 -8.70 -7.65
C ASN A 113 1.94 -8.96 -8.88
N GLN A 114 3.19 -9.40 -8.67
CA GLN A 114 4.17 -9.63 -9.74
C GLN A 114 4.20 -11.07 -10.26
N ILE A 115 3.68 -12.03 -9.48
CA ILE A 115 3.74 -13.47 -9.77
C ILE A 115 2.34 -14.12 -9.75
N GLY A 116 1.34 -13.47 -9.15
CA GLY A 116 -0.04 -13.95 -9.07
C GLY A 116 -0.97 -12.94 -8.40
N HIS A 117 -2.20 -13.36 -8.13
CA HIS A 117 -3.21 -12.55 -7.43
C HIS A 117 -3.99 -13.42 -6.45
N ASP A 118 -4.05 -13.00 -5.19
CA ASP A 118 -4.93 -13.59 -4.17
C ASP A 118 -6.28 -12.85 -4.11
N TYR A 119 -6.37 -11.60 -4.57
CA TYR A 119 -7.60 -10.80 -4.54
C TYR A 119 -8.13 -10.44 -5.92
N PHE A 120 -9.46 -10.53 -6.06
CA PHE A 120 -10.21 -10.31 -7.28
C PHE A 120 -11.29 -9.24 -7.10
N PRO A 121 -11.58 -8.39 -8.10
CA PRO A 121 -12.63 -7.38 -7.98
C PRO A 121 -14.02 -8.00 -7.75
N GLY A 122 -14.89 -7.32 -7.03
CA GLY A 122 -16.29 -7.69 -6.91
C GLY A 122 -16.67 -8.54 -5.70
N PRO A 123 -17.97 -8.58 -5.40
CA PRO A 123 -18.50 -9.25 -4.22
C PRO A 123 -18.64 -10.76 -4.43
N LEU A 124 -18.81 -11.49 -3.32
CA LEU A 124 -19.20 -12.90 -3.33
C LEU A 124 -20.66 -13.06 -2.91
N ASN A 125 -21.40 -13.83 -3.69
CA ASN A 125 -22.66 -14.40 -3.23
C ASN A 125 -22.40 -15.39 -2.09
N PRO A 126 -23.35 -15.55 -1.14
CA PRO A 126 -23.21 -16.53 -0.08
C PRO A 126 -22.90 -17.92 -0.63
N PHE A 127 -21.99 -18.64 0.02
CA PHE A 127 -21.69 -20.02 -0.36
C PHE A 127 -22.96 -20.87 -0.34
N ASN A 128 -23.42 -21.31 -1.50
CA ASN A 128 -24.62 -22.11 -1.64
C ASN A 128 -24.30 -23.61 -1.50
N ASN A 129 -25.32 -24.43 -1.18
CA ASN A 129 -25.19 -25.88 -0.98
C ASN A 129 -24.73 -26.66 -2.23
N THR A 130 -24.42 -25.98 -3.34
CA THR A 130 -23.82 -26.57 -4.55
C THR A 130 -22.29 -26.52 -4.56
N ASN A 131 -21.66 -26.05 -3.48
CA ASN A 131 -20.19 -26.00 -3.30
C ASN A 131 -19.45 -25.18 -4.36
N SER A 132 -20.07 -24.13 -4.89
CA SER A 132 -19.44 -23.25 -5.87
C SER A 132 -19.71 -21.79 -5.52
N TRP A 133 -18.64 -21.02 -5.42
CA TRP A 133 -18.70 -19.57 -5.39
C TRP A 133 -19.29 -19.07 -6.71
N GLU A 134 -20.45 -18.41 -6.66
CA GLU A 134 -21.02 -17.75 -7.83
C GLU A 134 -20.32 -16.40 -8.01
N TYR A 135 -19.21 -16.42 -8.74
CA TYR A 135 -18.51 -15.24 -9.20
C TYR A 135 -18.44 -15.31 -10.72
N THR A 136 -19.14 -14.41 -11.40
CA THR A 136 -19.34 -14.45 -12.87
C THR A 136 -18.46 -13.41 -13.56
N GLU A 137 -18.18 -13.61 -14.86
CA GLU A 137 -17.49 -12.61 -15.68
C GLU A 137 -18.26 -11.27 -15.73
N GLU A 138 -19.58 -11.32 -15.60
CA GLU A 138 -20.42 -10.14 -15.50
C GLU A 138 -20.19 -9.34 -14.21
N LEU A 139 -20.16 -10.02 -13.06
CA LEU A 139 -19.80 -9.38 -11.79
C LEU A 139 -18.36 -8.83 -11.84
N TYR A 140 -17.41 -9.61 -12.38
CA TYR A 140 -16.03 -9.16 -12.59
C TYR A 140 -16.00 -7.83 -13.38
N ASN A 141 -16.62 -7.79 -14.56
CA ASN A 141 -16.56 -6.61 -15.43
C ASN A 141 -17.26 -5.39 -14.81
N LYS A 142 -18.31 -5.61 -14.02
CA LYS A 142 -19.04 -4.55 -13.32
C LYS A 142 -18.25 -3.97 -12.15
N PHE A 143 -17.54 -4.83 -11.41
CA PHE A 143 -16.84 -4.47 -10.18
C PHE A 143 -15.34 -4.33 -10.30
N ASN A 144 -14.76 -4.56 -11.49
CA ASN A 144 -13.42 -4.10 -11.82
C ASN A 144 -13.40 -2.56 -11.96
N ARG A 145 -13.75 -1.89 -10.88
CA ARG A 145 -14.03 -0.47 -10.77
C ARG A 145 -13.78 0.03 -9.36
N VAL A 146 -13.27 1.25 -9.26
CA VAL A 146 -13.26 2.05 -8.02
C VAL A 146 -14.23 3.21 -8.22
N TRP A 147 -15.17 3.38 -7.30
CA TRP A 147 -16.10 4.51 -7.31
C TRP A 147 -15.50 5.64 -6.47
N LYS A 148 -15.33 6.82 -7.07
CA LYS A 148 -14.79 8.01 -6.41
C LYS A 148 -15.92 9.04 -6.28
N VAL A 149 -16.23 9.42 -5.05
CA VAL A 149 -17.31 10.37 -4.76
C VAL A 149 -16.82 11.39 -3.74
N SER A 150 -17.03 12.67 -4.03
CA SER A 150 -16.80 13.76 -3.08
C SER A 150 -18.10 14.32 -2.51
N GLN A 151 -18.02 14.97 -1.36
CA GLN A 151 -19.16 15.69 -0.79
C GLN A 151 -19.62 16.84 -1.70
N GLU A 152 -18.71 17.40 -2.49
CA GLU A 152 -19.02 18.42 -3.50
C GLU A 152 -19.87 17.84 -4.63
N ASP A 153 -19.48 16.69 -5.20
CA ASP A 153 -20.26 15.97 -6.22
C ASP A 153 -21.67 15.66 -5.72
N ILE A 154 -21.80 15.20 -4.46
CA ILE A 154 -23.09 14.90 -3.85
C ILE A 154 -23.95 16.16 -3.73
N ASN A 155 -23.38 17.26 -3.24
CA ASN A 155 -24.12 18.52 -3.07
C ASN A 155 -24.59 19.10 -4.41
N GLU A 156 -23.75 19.02 -5.44
CA GLU A 156 -24.08 19.48 -6.79
C GLU A 156 -25.14 18.57 -7.42
N PHE A 157 -24.99 17.24 -7.31
CA PHE A 157 -25.97 16.26 -7.75
C PHE A 157 -27.35 16.52 -7.14
N ILE A 158 -27.43 16.69 -5.81
CA ILE A 158 -28.69 16.98 -5.10
C ILE A 158 -29.31 18.29 -5.61
N THR A 159 -28.50 19.32 -5.83
CA THR A 159 -28.98 20.62 -6.32
C THR A 159 -29.59 20.47 -7.72
N LYS A 160 -28.84 19.90 -8.67
CA LYS A 160 -29.28 19.67 -10.04
C LYS A 160 -30.50 18.76 -10.13
N PHE A 161 -30.53 17.68 -9.36
CA PHE A 161 -31.68 16.78 -9.28
C PHE A 161 -32.95 17.54 -8.85
N ASN A 162 -32.86 18.34 -7.79
CA ASN A 162 -34.00 19.12 -7.28
C ASN A 162 -34.47 20.22 -8.26
N GLU A 163 -33.57 20.74 -9.08
CA GLU A 163 -33.89 21.72 -10.14
C GLU A 163 -34.43 21.05 -11.42
N GLY A 164 -34.40 19.72 -11.51
CA GLY A 164 -34.81 18.95 -12.68
C GLY A 164 -33.82 19.04 -13.83
N GLU A 165 -32.55 19.32 -13.52
CA GLU A 165 -31.45 19.36 -14.49
C GLU A 165 -30.93 17.95 -14.83
N ASP A 166 -30.12 17.87 -15.88
CA ASP A 166 -29.44 16.63 -16.25
C ASP A 166 -28.31 16.33 -15.26
N VAL A 167 -28.33 15.14 -14.67
CA VAL A 167 -27.35 14.66 -13.69
C VAL A 167 -26.44 13.56 -14.25
N SER A 168 -26.50 13.29 -15.56
CA SER A 168 -25.76 12.20 -16.22
C SER A 168 -24.25 12.27 -16.11
N GLU A 169 -23.68 13.43 -15.76
CA GLU A 169 -22.25 13.60 -15.52
C GLU A 169 -21.77 12.94 -14.22
N PHE A 170 -22.64 12.76 -13.22
CA PHE A 170 -22.31 12.14 -11.94
C PHE A 170 -22.31 10.61 -12.02
N LYS A 171 -21.48 10.06 -12.91
CA LYS A 171 -21.44 8.63 -13.23
C LYS A 171 -21.22 7.75 -11.98
N ASP A 172 -20.31 8.12 -11.10
CA ASP A 172 -20.02 7.34 -9.88
C ASP A 172 -21.15 7.39 -8.84
N ILE A 173 -21.99 8.45 -8.85
CA ILE A 173 -23.23 8.49 -8.07
C ILE A 173 -24.28 7.61 -8.75
N ILE A 174 -24.52 7.79 -10.05
CA ILE A 174 -25.57 7.04 -10.77
C ILE A 174 -25.33 5.53 -10.74
N GLU A 175 -24.09 5.10 -10.92
CA GLU A 175 -23.69 3.68 -11.00
C GLU A 175 -23.27 3.11 -9.64
N TRP A 176 -23.52 3.81 -8.54
CA TRP A 176 -23.14 3.36 -7.19
C TRP A 176 -23.77 2.01 -6.85
N PRO A 177 -23.00 1.00 -6.42
CA PRO A 177 -23.47 -0.39 -6.34
C PRO A 177 -24.10 -0.66 -4.97
N ALA A 178 -25.23 0.00 -4.67
CA ALA A 178 -25.88 -0.08 -3.36
C ALA A 178 -26.88 -1.25 -3.24
N THR A 179 -27.82 -1.36 -4.18
CA THR A 179 -28.94 -2.34 -4.13
C THR A 179 -29.32 -2.83 -5.53
N ASN A 180 -30.17 -3.86 -5.62
CA ASN A 180 -30.69 -4.42 -6.89
C ASN A 180 -29.59 -4.71 -7.93
N ILE A 181 -28.46 -5.21 -7.44
CA ILE A 181 -27.28 -5.47 -8.26
C ILE A 181 -27.51 -6.79 -9.00
N GLU A 182 -27.66 -6.72 -10.33
CA GLU A 182 -27.75 -7.92 -11.16
C GLU A 182 -26.58 -8.87 -10.88
N GLY A 183 -26.90 -10.15 -10.64
CA GLY A 183 -25.93 -11.19 -10.29
C GLY A 183 -25.50 -11.23 -8.82
N TYR A 184 -25.93 -10.28 -7.97
CA TYR A 184 -25.58 -10.26 -6.54
C TYR A 184 -26.80 -10.22 -5.63
N GLU A 185 -26.79 -11.04 -4.58
CA GLU A 185 -27.88 -11.11 -3.59
C GLU A 185 -27.60 -10.19 -2.39
N GLY A 186 -28.35 -9.09 -2.31
CA GLY A 186 -28.41 -8.22 -1.13
C GLY A 186 -27.93 -6.78 -1.40
N ASN A 187 -27.78 -6.04 -0.30
CA ASN A 187 -27.23 -4.68 -0.32
C ASN A 187 -25.71 -4.75 -0.18
N LEU A 188 -25.03 -3.75 -0.72
CA LEU A 188 -23.57 -3.72 -0.76
C LEU A 188 -23.02 -2.36 -0.29
N ALA A 189 -22.88 -1.39 -1.18
CA ALA A 189 -22.36 -0.08 -0.81
C ALA A 189 -23.38 0.75 -0.02
N PRO A 190 -22.96 1.52 1.00
CA PRO A 190 -23.86 2.34 1.81
C PRO A 190 -24.40 3.53 1.00
N PHE A 191 -25.65 3.92 1.25
CA PHE A 191 -26.32 5.02 0.55
C PHE A 191 -27.35 5.73 1.45
N VAL A 192 -27.69 6.96 1.06
CA VAL A 192 -28.83 7.70 1.61
C VAL A 192 -30.04 7.43 0.74
N ASP A 193 -31.02 6.76 1.32
CA ASP A 193 -32.34 6.51 0.75
C ASP A 193 -33.27 7.68 1.05
N VAL A 194 -33.56 8.50 0.04
CA VAL A 194 -34.30 9.76 0.18
C VAL A 194 -35.79 9.50 0.37
N ASN A 195 -36.34 8.48 -0.30
CA ASN A 195 -37.77 8.18 -0.29
C ASN A 195 -38.16 7.10 0.74
N GLY A 196 -37.18 6.39 1.31
CA GLY A 196 -37.36 5.36 2.34
C GLY A 196 -37.84 4.01 1.82
N ASP A 197 -37.66 3.70 0.53
CA ASP A 197 -38.11 2.45 -0.09
C ASP A 197 -37.09 1.30 -0.02
N GLY A 198 -35.86 1.58 0.43
CA GLY A 198 -34.75 0.65 0.56
C GLY A 198 -34.05 0.31 -0.75
N ILE A 199 -34.31 1.04 -1.83
CA ILE A 199 -33.75 0.83 -3.17
C ILE A 199 -32.97 2.08 -3.58
N TYR A 200 -31.80 1.86 -4.15
CA TYR A 200 -30.97 2.93 -4.70
C TYR A 200 -31.41 3.32 -6.11
N ASN A 201 -32.11 4.45 -6.23
CA ASN A 201 -32.66 4.99 -7.48
C ASN A 201 -32.29 6.48 -7.66
N PRO A 202 -31.02 6.81 -7.95
CA PRO A 202 -30.54 8.19 -8.02
C PRO A 202 -31.27 9.04 -9.06
N LEU A 203 -31.70 8.44 -10.19
CA LEU A 203 -32.35 9.16 -11.29
C LEU A 203 -33.86 9.42 -11.06
N GLU A 204 -34.51 8.68 -10.17
CA GLU A 204 -35.95 8.79 -9.92
C GLU A 204 -36.27 9.48 -8.59
N HIS A 205 -35.42 9.26 -7.58
CA HIS A 205 -35.67 9.68 -6.20
C HIS A 205 -34.53 10.51 -5.60
N GLY A 206 -33.42 10.69 -6.32
CA GLY A 206 -32.33 11.54 -5.89
C GLY A 206 -31.51 10.91 -4.76
N ASP A 207 -31.54 9.58 -4.63
CA ASP A 207 -30.66 8.84 -3.72
C ASP A 207 -29.19 9.08 -4.07
N TYR A 208 -28.32 9.02 -3.08
CA TYR A 208 -26.89 9.28 -3.27
C TYR A 208 -26.01 8.46 -2.33
N PRO A 209 -24.72 8.27 -2.64
CA PRO A 209 -23.78 7.53 -1.80
C PRO A 209 -23.67 8.11 -0.39
N LEU A 210 -23.64 7.24 0.63
CA LEU A 210 -23.30 7.63 1.99
C LEU A 210 -21.79 7.46 2.15
N ILE A 211 -21.06 8.58 2.16
CA ILE A 211 -19.59 8.56 2.18
C ILE A 211 -19.02 8.95 3.55
N LYS A 212 -17.79 8.49 3.83
CA LYS A 212 -16.92 9.00 4.89
C LYS A 212 -15.99 10.08 4.31
N GLY A 213 -15.57 11.05 5.12
CA GLY A 213 -14.64 12.09 4.65
C GLY A 213 -15.28 13.14 3.74
N GLY A 214 -14.43 14.01 3.18
CA GLY A 214 -14.80 14.94 2.10
C GLY A 214 -14.71 14.32 0.70
N GLN A 215 -13.90 13.26 0.56
CA GLN A 215 -13.78 12.44 -0.64
C GLN A 215 -13.54 10.99 -0.22
N MET A 216 -14.24 10.06 -0.87
CA MET A 216 -14.13 8.63 -0.63
C MET A 216 -13.98 7.86 -1.94
N LEU A 217 -13.03 6.94 -1.95
CA LEU A 217 -12.90 5.89 -2.94
C LEU A 217 -13.43 4.60 -2.32
N TRP A 218 -14.35 3.94 -3.01
CA TRP A 218 -14.97 2.69 -2.56
C TRP A 218 -14.81 1.60 -3.62
N TRP A 219 -14.46 0.40 -3.18
CA TRP A 219 -14.41 -0.79 -4.02
C TRP A 219 -14.63 -2.04 -3.16
N VAL A 220 -14.90 -3.16 -3.82
CA VAL A 220 -15.10 -4.46 -3.17
C VAL A 220 -14.29 -5.51 -3.88
N ASN A 221 -13.63 -6.38 -3.13
CA ASN A 221 -12.87 -7.53 -3.63
C ASN A 221 -13.29 -8.82 -2.92
N ASN A 222 -12.75 -9.93 -3.39
CA ASN A 222 -12.81 -11.23 -2.75
C ASN A 222 -11.53 -12.03 -2.98
N ASP A 223 -11.34 -13.14 -2.27
CA ASP A 223 -10.16 -13.98 -2.38
C ASP A 223 -10.32 -15.25 -3.24
N VAL A 224 -11.45 -15.40 -3.93
CA VAL A 224 -11.75 -16.62 -4.70
C VAL A 224 -11.54 -16.37 -6.20
N SER A 225 -10.56 -17.06 -6.79
CA SER A 225 -10.39 -17.03 -8.25
C SER A 225 -11.44 -17.88 -8.97
N ASN A 226 -12.09 -17.30 -9.98
CA ASN A 226 -12.88 -18.02 -10.99
C ASN A 226 -12.19 -18.07 -12.35
N ILE A 227 -10.98 -17.49 -12.47
CA ILE A 227 -10.28 -17.36 -13.74
C ILE A 227 -9.44 -18.62 -13.95
N GLU A 228 -9.84 -19.44 -14.93
CA GLU A 228 -9.09 -20.64 -15.27
C GLU A 228 -7.61 -20.32 -15.55
N ASN A 229 -6.71 -21.01 -14.85
CA ASN A 229 -5.25 -20.92 -14.98
C ASN A 229 -4.59 -19.64 -14.42
N LEU A 230 -5.29 -18.85 -13.61
CA LEU A 230 -4.61 -17.83 -12.81
C LEU A 230 -4.14 -18.44 -11.49
N ALA A 231 -2.82 -18.37 -11.23
CA ALA A 231 -2.25 -18.83 -9.98
C ALA A 231 -2.33 -17.73 -8.91
N PRO A 232 -2.59 -18.08 -7.63
CA PRO A 232 -2.47 -17.14 -6.53
C PRO A 232 -1.02 -16.64 -6.39
N GLU A 233 -0.82 -15.47 -5.78
CA GLU A 233 0.52 -14.98 -5.45
C GLU A 233 1.13 -15.90 -4.37
N VAL A 234 0.30 -16.34 -3.42
CA VAL A 234 0.69 -17.26 -2.37
C VAL A 234 -0.03 -18.61 -2.55
N GLU A 235 0.74 -19.70 -2.53
CA GLU A 235 0.25 -21.07 -2.70
C GLU A 235 -0.60 -21.58 -1.52
N SER A 236 -1.79 -21.02 -1.32
CA SER A 236 -2.76 -21.41 -0.30
C SER A 236 -4.19 -21.49 -0.85
N GLU A 237 -5.04 -22.23 -0.16
CA GLU A 237 -6.48 -22.23 -0.44
C GLU A 237 -7.09 -20.92 0.09
N PRO A 238 -8.05 -20.31 -0.64
CA PRO A 238 -8.70 -19.09 -0.19
C PRO A 238 -9.63 -19.36 1.01
N LEU A 239 -9.88 -18.35 1.82
CA LEU A 239 -10.84 -18.37 2.91
C LEU A 239 -12.29 -18.24 2.41
N GLY A 240 -12.52 -17.67 1.23
CA GLY A 240 -13.88 -17.40 0.77
C GLY A 240 -14.49 -16.18 1.45
N ILE A 241 -13.76 -15.07 1.39
CA ILE A 241 -14.10 -13.80 2.03
C ILE A 241 -14.43 -12.74 1.00
N GLN A 242 -15.38 -11.87 1.35
CA GLN A 242 -15.62 -10.61 0.66
C GLN A 242 -15.01 -9.48 1.48
N ILE A 243 -14.38 -8.52 0.81
CA ILE A 243 -13.72 -7.38 1.43
C ILE A 243 -14.24 -6.11 0.79
N GLU A 244 -14.94 -5.28 1.55
CA GLU A 244 -15.36 -3.94 1.15
C GLU A 244 -14.35 -2.93 1.71
N TYR A 245 -13.83 -2.06 0.84
CA TYR A 245 -12.88 -1.03 1.20
C TYR A 245 -13.47 0.36 1.03
N SER A 246 -13.22 1.25 1.98
CA SER A 246 -13.42 2.69 1.83
C SER A 246 -12.14 3.41 2.17
N PHE A 247 -11.52 4.07 1.18
CA PHE A 247 -10.35 4.91 1.37
C PHE A 247 -10.74 6.38 1.25
N TYR A 248 -10.52 7.16 2.30
CA TYR A 248 -11.09 8.49 2.40
C TYR A 248 -10.19 9.46 3.15
N ALA A 249 -10.47 10.75 2.96
CA ALA A 249 -9.74 11.82 3.60
C ALA A 249 -10.68 12.97 3.97
N TYR A 250 -10.25 13.80 4.91
CA TYR A 250 -10.93 15.03 5.31
C TYR A 250 -10.07 16.22 4.93
N LYS A 251 -10.71 17.30 4.51
CA LYS A 251 -10.07 18.59 4.26
C LYS A 251 -10.62 19.63 5.23
N TYR A 252 -9.71 20.39 5.81
CA TYR A 252 -10.00 21.53 6.67
C TYR A 252 -9.39 22.78 6.03
N ASP A 253 -10.20 23.61 5.36
CA ASP A 253 -9.66 24.78 4.64
C ASP A 253 -9.11 25.90 5.56
N ASN A 254 -9.64 26.03 6.77
CA ASN A 254 -9.25 27.07 7.74
C ASN A 254 -9.03 26.48 9.15
N PRO A 255 -7.98 25.65 9.34
CA PRO A 255 -7.73 25.01 10.62
C PRO A 255 -7.46 26.06 11.70
N PRO A 256 -8.01 25.90 12.92
CA PRO A 256 -7.86 26.87 14.00
C PRO A 256 -6.45 26.90 14.59
N ASP A 257 -5.68 25.83 14.43
CA ASP A 257 -4.31 25.66 14.91
C ASP A 257 -3.55 24.61 14.06
N GLU A 258 -2.23 24.58 14.20
CA GLU A 258 -1.31 23.70 13.49
C GLU A 258 -1.59 22.21 13.74
N ILE A 259 -2.02 21.85 14.96
CA ILE A 259 -2.34 20.46 15.28
C ILE A 259 -3.59 20.01 14.51
N THR A 260 -4.57 20.88 14.34
CA THR A 260 -5.77 20.61 13.55
C THR A 260 -5.46 20.63 12.04
N ASP A 261 -4.49 21.43 11.60
CA ASP A 261 -4.00 21.42 10.21
C ASP A 261 -3.39 20.06 9.83
N LEU A 262 -2.90 19.28 10.81
CA LEU A 262 -2.43 17.92 10.54
C LEU A 262 -3.46 17.06 9.83
N ILE A 263 -4.77 17.26 10.04
CA ILE A 263 -5.84 16.54 9.34
C ILE A 263 -5.68 16.62 7.82
N ASN A 264 -5.13 17.74 7.33
CA ASN A 264 -4.89 17.98 5.92
C ASN A 264 -3.73 17.16 5.33
N TYR A 265 -3.23 16.13 6.00
CA TYR A 265 -2.20 15.23 5.45
C TYR A 265 -2.55 13.76 5.69
N GLN A 266 -3.75 13.48 6.21
CA GLN A 266 -4.11 12.16 6.72
C GLN A 266 -5.07 11.44 5.79
N THR A 267 -4.84 10.14 5.59
CA THR A 267 -5.81 9.29 4.92
C THR A 267 -6.26 8.16 5.84
N PHE A 268 -7.49 7.71 5.60
CA PHE A 268 -8.15 6.70 6.40
C PHE A 268 -8.59 5.57 5.49
N LEU A 269 -8.45 4.34 5.98
CA LEU A 269 -8.90 3.14 5.31
C LEU A 269 -9.82 2.37 6.24
N ASN A 270 -11.06 2.18 5.80
CA ASN A 270 -11.99 1.24 6.40
C ASN A 270 -11.98 -0.05 5.58
N ILE A 271 -11.81 -1.17 6.28
CA ILE A 271 -11.81 -2.52 5.71
C ILE A 271 -12.90 -3.32 6.41
N LYS A 272 -13.89 -3.78 5.65
CA LYS A 272 -14.95 -4.65 6.14
C LYS A 272 -14.84 -6.01 5.48
N ILE A 273 -14.55 -7.04 6.27
CA ILE A 273 -14.31 -8.40 5.79
C ILE A 273 -15.46 -9.27 6.24
N THR A 274 -16.09 -10.00 5.32
CA THR A 274 -17.18 -10.93 5.61
C THR A 274 -16.79 -12.34 5.20
N ASN A 275 -16.90 -13.30 6.12
CA ASN A 275 -16.76 -14.71 5.81
C ASN A 275 -17.98 -15.16 5.00
N LYS A 276 -17.82 -15.35 3.70
CA LYS A 276 -18.90 -15.78 2.81
C LYS A 276 -18.94 -17.30 2.65
N SER A 277 -18.02 -18.03 3.31
CA SER A 277 -17.90 -19.49 3.24
C SER A 277 -18.83 -20.19 4.22
N ASN A 278 -18.86 -21.52 4.15
CA ASN A 278 -19.51 -22.37 5.15
C ASN A 278 -18.53 -22.90 6.23
N HIS A 279 -17.27 -22.48 6.20
CA HIS A 279 -16.25 -22.90 7.16
C HIS A 279 -16.22 -22.01 8.40
N VAL A 280 -16.04 -22.64 9.55
CA VAL A 280 -15.57 -21.96 10.76
C VAL A 280 -14.04 -21.93 10.71
N TYR A 281 -13.48 -20.73 10.64
CA TYR A 281 -12.05 -20.56 10.77
C TYR A 281 -11.65 -20.29 12.22
N ASP A 282 -10.54 -20.88 12.66
CA ASP A 282 -9.91 -20.62 13.96
C ASP A 282 -8.47 -20.10 13.78
N SER A 283 -7.96 -19.45 14.82
CA SER A 283 -6.64 -18.80 14.84
C SER A 283 -6.46 -17.83 13.66
N VAL A 284 -7.54 -17.14 13.29
CA VAL A 284 -7.53 -16.16 12.21
C VAL A 284 -6.76 -14.94 12.66
N LEU A 285 -5.77 -14.57 11.86
CA LEU A 285 -4.98 -13.37 12.01
C LEU A 285 -5.19 -12.50 10.79
N VAL A 286 -5.45 -11.22 11.04
CA VAL A 286 -5.56 -10.20 10.00
C VAL A 286 -4.37 -9.27 10.13
N GLY A 287 -3.58 -9.13 9.08
CA GLY A 287 -2.40 -8.28 9.04
C GLY A 287 -2.57 -7.15 8.05
N LEU A 288 -2.07 -5.97 8.41
CA LEU A 288 -1.86 -4.89 7.46
C LEU A 288 -0.38 -4.84 7.10
N PHE A 289 -0.07 -5.26 5.87
CA PHE A 289 1.27 -5.16 5.30
C PHE A 289 1.48 -3.77 4.73
N VAL A 290 2.64 -3.18 5.02
CA VAL A 290 3.08 -1.92 4.44
C VAL A 290 4.56 -2.04 4.08
N ASP A 291 4.86 -1.83 2.81
CA ASP A 291 6.20 -1.57 2.33
C ASP A 291 6.47 -0.07 2.53
N GLY A 292 7.44 0.23 3.38
CA GLY A 292 7.92 1.59 3.57
C GLY A 292 8.53 2.12 2.28
N ASP A 293 8.82 3.41 2.28
CA ASP A 293 9.68 4.12 1.32
C ASP A 293 9.48 5.58 1.70
N LEU A 294 10.02 5.98 2.84
CA LEU A 294 9.82 7.33 3.36
C LEU A 294 10.74 8.30 2.61
N GLY A 295 10.40 8.56 1.35
CA GLY A 295 11.32 9.14 0.40
C GLY A 295 12.34 8.10 -0.07
N TYR A 296 13.56 8.13 0.48
CA TYR A 296 14.62 7.20 0.09
C TYR A 296 14.60 5.91 0.93
N ALA A 297 14.03 4.85 0.36
CA ALA A 297 13.90 3.50 0.93
C ALA A 297 15.06 2.98 1.80
N PHE A 298 16.33 3.23 1.43
CA PHE A 298 17.48 2.60 2.07
C PHE A 298 18.04 3.35 3.27
N ASP A 299 17.42 4.47 3.68
CA ASP A 299 17.73 5.12 4.95
C ASP A 299 16.58 5.05 5.96
N ASP A 300 15.64 4.12 5.77
CA ASP A 300 14.50 3.92 6.65
C ASP A 300 14.82 3.05 7.88
N PHE A 301 14.26 3.46 9.01
CA PHE A 301 14.04 2.65 10.20
C PHE A 301 12.54 2.41 10.43
N ILE A 302 12.24 1.42 11.26
CA ILE A 302 10.87 1.05 11.61
C ILE A 302 10.70 0.78 13.11
N GLY A 303 9.56 1.17 13.67
CA GLY A 303 9.23 0.92 15.07
C GLY A 303 7.73 0.72 15.30
N CYS A 304 7.36 0.41 16.54
CA CYS A 304 5.95 0.39 16.93
C CYS A 304 5.65 1.09 18.25
N ASP A 305 4.42 1.57 18.37
CA ASP A 305 3.83 2.15 19.56
C ASP A 305 2.68 1.23 20.02
N VAL A 306 2.95 0.47 21.07
CA VAL A 306 2.03 -0.54 21.61
C VAL A 306 0.82 0.12 22.28
N GLU A 307 0.99 1.30 22.89
CA GLU A 307 -0.09 2.03 23.54
C GLU A 307 -1.11 2.58 22.53
N ARG A 308 -0.66 2.96 21.33
CA ARG A 308 -1.49 3.55 20.28
C ARG A 308 -1.96 2.58 19.20
N ASN A 309 -1.55 1.31 19.26
CA ASN A 309 -1.75 0.32 18.19
C ASN A 309 -1.19 0.79 16.84
N THR A 310 0.03 1.32 16.86
CA THR A 310 0.66 1.96 15.71
C THR A 310 1.98 1.29 15.38
N PHE A 311 2.32 1.21 14.11
CA PHE A 311 3.72 1.10 13.68
C PHE A 311 4.09 2.26 12.77
N TYR A 312 5.37 2.55 12.63
CA TYR A 312 5.83 3.75 11.96
C TYR A 312 7.19 3.59 11.29
N PHE A 313 7.37 4.36 10.22
CA PHE A 313 8.63 4.53 9.50
C PHE A 313 9.20 5.91 9.78
N TYR A 314 10.52 5.99 9.90
CA TYR A 314 11.28 7.22 10.13
C TYR A 314 12.69 7.05 9.59
N ASN A 315 13.33 8.11 9.11
CA ASN A 315 14.68 8.00 8.58
C ASN A 315 15.70 7.79 9.71
N GLY A 316 16.69 6.94 9.44
CA GLY A 316 17.85 6.71 10.31
C GLY A 316 18.94 7.77 10.18
N GLU A 317 18.79 8.73 9.25
CA GLU A 317 19.70 9.86 9.02
C GLU A 317 18.94 11.20 9.13
N GLU A 318 19.64 12.30 9.45
CA GLU A 318 19.04 13.65 9.57
C GLU A 318 18.44 14.18 8.25
N ILE A 319 18.99 13.71 7.14
CA ILE A 319 18.66 14.17 5.80
C ILE A 319 18.36 12.93 4.95
N ASP A 320 17.09 12.77 4.63
CA ASP A 320 16.58 11.74 3.73
C ASP A 320 17.28 11.87 2.35
N GLY A 321 17.77 10.76 1.83
CA GLY A 321 18.42 10.69 0.52
C GLY A 321 19.83 11.31 0.47
N SER A 322 20.41 11.74 1.60
CA SER A 322 21.72 12.41 1.68
C SER A 322 22.89 11.59 1.11
N GLN A 323 22.75 10.27 1.09
CA GLN A 323 23.76 9.35 0.55
C GLN A 323 23.72 9.26 -1.00
N TYR A 324 22.74 9.88 -1.66
CA TYR A 324 22.53 9.79 -3.10
C TYR A 324 22.26 11.15 -3.79
N PRO A 325 23.25 11.73 -4.50
CA PRO A 325 23.07 13.03 -5.15
C PRO A 325 22.17 13.03 -6.41
N ASN A 326 21.52 11.91 -6.78
CA ASN A 326 20.78 11.77 -8.04
C ASN A 326 19.47 10.94 -7.98
N VAL A 327 18.99 10.51 -6.81
CA VAL A 327 17.67 9.87 -6.71
C VAL A 327 16.61 11.00 -6.67
N PRO A 328 15.60 11.00 -7.55
CA PRO A 328 14.50 11.97 -7.47
C PRO A 328 13.54 11.59 -6.33
N ASN A 329 12.85 12.58 -5.76
CA ASN A 329 11.66 12.43 -4.90
C ASN A 329 11.92 11.85 -3.49
N TYR A 330 12.76 12.52 -2.71
CA TYR A 330 12.96 12.30 -1.28
C TYR A 330 12.68 13.60 -0.50
N TYR A 331 12.36 13.50 0.80
CA TYR A 331 11.95 14.60 1.66
C TYR A 331 13.07 15.57 2.04
N GLY A 332 14.32 15.09 2.11
CA GLY A 332 15.50 15.91 2.38
C GLY A 332 15.67 16.23 3.86
N GLU A 333 15.96 17.49 4.19
CA GLU A 333 16.12 17.91 5.60
C GLU A 333 14.78 17.83 6.34
N ASN A 334 14.83 17.40 7.60
CA ASN A 334 13.65 17.23 8.46
C ASN A 334 12.60 16.25 7.92
N PRO A 335 12.98 14.99 7.64
CA PRO A 335 12.03 14.04 7.10
C PRO A 335 10.85 13.81 8.05
N PRO A 336 9.66 13.53 7.50
CA PRO A 336 8.45 13.30 8.29
C PRO A 336 8.49 11.94 9.01
N ILE A 337 7.43 11.60 9.72
CA ILE A 337 7.15 10.22 10.14
C ILE A 337 5.89 9.73 9.45
N GLN A 338 5.96 8.53 8.88
CA GLN A 338 4.79 7.84 8.36
C GLN A 338 4.34 6.79 9.37
N THR A 339 3.20 7.05 10.01
CA THR A 339 2.55 6.14 10.95
C THR A 339 1.46 5.32 10.25
N VAL A 340 1.18 4.15 10.80
CA VAL A 340 0.08 3.27 10.41
C VAL A 340 -0.59 2.82 11.70
N THR A 341 -1.76 3.39 11.97
CA THR A 341 -2.46 3.25 13.25
C THR A 341 -3.74 2.46 13.09
N LEU A 342 -3.90 1.42 13.88
CA LEU A 342 -5.13 0.62 13.94
C LEU A 342 -6.14 1.29 14.89
N LEU A 343 -7.00 2.13 14.33
CA LEU A 343 -8.01 2.90 15.06
C LEU A 343 -9.15 2.01 15.57
N ASN A 344 -9.58 1.04 14.76
CA ASN A 344 -10.51 0.00 15.16
C ASN A 344 -9.98 -1.35 14.68
N THR A 345 -10.15 -2.38 15.50
CA THR A 345 -9.69 -3.75 15.20
C THR A 345 -10.79 -4.77 15.49
N PRO A 346 -10.68 -6.02 15.01
CA PRO A 346 -11.67 -7.05 15.26
C PRO A 346 -11.92 -7.25 16.76
N LEU A 347 -13.15 -7.60 17.12
CA LEU A 347 -13.47 -7.93 18.50
C LEU A 347 -12.96 -9.34 18.82
N VAL A 348 -12.41 -9.52 20.02
CA VAL A 348 -12.10 -10.86 20.53
C VAL A 348 -13.42 -11.59 20.77
N ASN A 349 -13.67 -12.63 19.99
CA ASN A 349 -14.95 -13.33 20.07
C ASN A 349 -15.11 -14.12 21.39
N SER A 350 -16.36 -14.44 21.73
CA SER A 350 -16.70 -15.23 22.94
C SER A 350 -16.24 -16.69 22.90
N ASN A 351 -15.96 -17.22 21.71
CA ASN A 351 -15.67 -18.63 21.48
C ASN A 351 -14.17 -18.94 21.53
N TYR A 352 -13.31 -17.93 21.61
CA TYR A 352 -11.87 -18.11 21.78
C TYR A 352 -11.55 -18.58 23.22
N PRO A 353 -10.72 -19.62 23.43
CA PRO A 353 -10.49 -20.20 24.74
C PRO A 353 -10.02 -19.17 25.78
N ASN A 354 -10.65 -19.17 26.96
CA ASN A 354 -10.32 -18.33 28.12
C ASN A 354 -10.54 -16.82 27.97
N ASN A 355 -11.32 -16.35 26.99
CA ASN A 355 -11.69 -14.93 26.94
C ASN A 355 -12.92 -14.62 27.81
N SER A 356 -12.73 -13.87 28.89
CA SER A 356 -13.83 -13.38 29.74
C SER A 356 -14.49 -12.09 29.21
N ASN A 357 -13.90 -11.45 28.21
CA ASN A 357 -14.31 -10.14 27.67
C ASN A 357 -14.59 -10.27 26.16
N ASN A 358 -15.72 -10.88 25.83
CA ASN A 358 -16.15 -11.21 24.47
C ASN A 358 -16.48 -10.02 23.53
N ASN A 359 -16.10 -8.80 23.91
CA ASN A 359 -16.38 -7.55 23.19
C ASN A 359 -15.21 -6.54 23.26
N SER A 360 -14.00 -6.96 23.67
CA SER A 360 -12.82 -6.10 23.58
C SER A 360 -12.19 -6.19 22.20
N GLN A 361 -11.67 -5.08 21.67
CA GLN A 361 -10.86 -5.08 20.46
C GLN A 361 -9.56 -5.88 20.66
N THR A 362 -9.08 -6.56 19.60
CA THR A 362 -7.82 -7.32 19.64
C THR A 362 -6.59 -6.41 19.74
N GLY A 363 -6.70 -5.18 19.24
CA GLY A 363 -5.58 -4.26 19.07
C GLY A 363 -4.52 -4.81 18.11
N MET A 364 -3.37 -4.14 18.10
CA MET A 364 -2.15 -4.67 17.50
C MET A 364 -1.62 -5.80 18.39
N SER A 365 -1.93 -7.03 18.02
CA SER A 365 -1.57 -8.22 18.80
C SER A 365 -0.10 -8.62 18.62
N ARG A 366 0.45 -8.30 17.44
CA ARG A 366 1.82 -8.61 17.02
C ARG A 366 2.28 -7.56 16.02
N PHE A 367 3.58 -7.27 16.02
CA PHE A 367 4.22 -6.45 15.01
C PHE A 367 5.58 -7.04 14.66
N ILE A 368 5.80 -7.25 13.36
CA ILE A 368 7.06 -7.75 12.80
C ILE A 368 7.50 -6.85 11.64
N TYR A 369 8.81 -6.79 11.44
CA TYR A 369 9.41 -6.16 10.27
C TYR A 369 10.22 -7.17 9.46
N PHE A 370 10.42 -6.91 8.17
CA PHE A 370 11.36 -7.64 7.33
C PHE A 370 11.87 -6.74 6.20
N ASN A 371 12.88 -7.19 5.47
CA ASN A 371 13.57 -6.38 4.46
C ASN A 371 13.45 -6.99 3.06
N ASN A 372 13.72 -6.18 2.04
CA ASN A 372 13.82 -6.59 0.62
C ASN A 372 15.01 -7.50 0.28
N CYS A 373 15.92 -7.77 1.22
CA CYS A 373 17.14 -8.49 0.91
C CYS A 373 16.98 -10.03 0.96
N ALA A 374 16.82 -10.65 -0.21
CA ALA A 374 16.70 -12.11 -0.41
C ALA A 374 17.93 -12.98 -0.03
N ASN A 375 18.87 -12.49 0.79
CA ASN A 375 20.13 -13.16 1.09
C ASN A 375 20.59 -13.03 2.55
N ASN A 376 19.67 -12.86 3.50
CA ASN A 376 20.01 -13.11 4.89
C ASN A 376 19.65 -14.56 5.25
N ASN A 377 20.59 -15.31 5.82
CA ASN A 377 20.31 -16.65 6.35
C ASN A 377 19.46 -16.60 7.65
N LEU A 378 18.93 -15.42 8.00
CA LEU A 378 18.20 -15.18 9.24
C LEU A 378 16.68 -15.33 9.05
N GLY A 379 16.18 -15.31 7.81
CA GLY A 379 14.75 -15.34 7.55
C GLY A 379 14.06 -14.06 8.00
N ILE A 380 14.74 -12.92 7.81
CA ILE A 380 14.22 -11.55 8.00
C ILE A 380 13.95 -10.89 6.64
N ASP A 381 13.65 -11.70 5.62
CA ASP A 381 13.42 -11.30 4.23
C ASP A 381 12.01 -11.68 3.76
N ASP A 382 11.70 -11.31 2.52
CA ASP A 382 10.42 -11.58 1.90
C ASP A 382 9.97 -13.06 1.98
N PRO A 383 8.72 -13.34 2.38
CA PRO A 383 8.19 -14.70 2.42
C PRO A 383 7.80 -15.18 1.01
N HIS A 384 7.89 -16.49 0.78
CA HIS A 384 7.57 -17.12 -0.51
C HIS A 384 6.50 -18.20 -0.41
N HIS A 385 6.38 -18.86 0.75
CA HIS A 385 5.41 -19.93 0.95
C HIS A 385 4.30 -19.50 1.92
N ALA A 386 3.12 -20.13 1.83
CA ALA A 386 1.97 -19.78 2.67
C ALA A 386 2.29 -19.85 4.18
N TYR A 387 3.01 -20.89 4.63
CA TYR A 387 3.39 -21.03 6.03
C TYR A 387 4.36 -19.91 6.50
N GLU A 388 5.16 -19.34 5.59
CA GLU A 388 6.09 -18.25 5.91
C GLU A 388 5.34 -16.94 6.15
N HIS A 389 4.35 -16.65 5.31
CA HIS A 389 3.44 -15.51 5.50
C HIS A 389 2.65 -15.66 6.81
N TYR A 390 2.14 -16.86 7.09
CA TYR A 390 1.42 -17.11 8.34
C TYR A 390 2.34 -17.04 9.57
N ASN A 391 3.62 -17.43 9.46
CA ASN A 391 4.60 -17.20 10.52
C ASN A 391 4.74 -15.70 10.83
N TYR A 392 4.87 -14.84 9.80
CA TYR A 392 4.92 -13.40 9.98
C TYR A 392 3.64 -12.83 10.60
N LEU A 393 2.45 -13.22 10.12
CA LEU A 393 1.18 -12.87 10.77
C LEU A 393 1.17 -13.25 12.25
N ASN A 394 1.76 -14.39 12.57
CA ASN A 394 1.80 -14.95 13.92
C ASN A 394 2.97 -14.43 14.78
N GLY A 395 3.80 -13.52 14.27
CA GLY A 395 4.92 -12.95 15.02
C GLY A 395 6.08 -13.94 15.20
N TYR A 396 6.38 -14.71 14.15
CA TYR A 396 7.54 -15.59 14.05
C TYR A 396 8.31 -15.25 12.78
N TRP A 397 9.64 -15.37 12.81
CA TRP A 397 10.47 -15.23 11.62
C TRP A 397 10.10 -16.26 10.55
N LYS A 398 10.53 -16.04 9.30
CA LYS A 398 10.16 -16.83 8.11
C LYS A 398 10.19 -18.35 8.34
N TYR A 399 11.25 -18.83 8.99
CA TYR A 399 11.48 -20.25 9.27
C TYR A 399 10.91 -20.75 10.63
N GLY A 400 10.02 -19.98 11.26
CA GLY A 400 9.33 -20.34 12.50
C GLY A 400 10.12 -20.04 13.79
N HIS A 401 11.24 -19.30 13.70
CA HIS A 401 11.96 -18.84 14.90
C HIS A 401 11.15 -17.76 15.63
N ALA A 402 11.10 -17.82 16.95
CA ALA A 402 10.41 -16.79 17.74
C ALA A 402 11.11 -15.43 17.63
N LEU A 403 10.31 -14.36 17.62
CA LEU A 403 10.80 -13.01 17.90
C LEU A 403 11.29 -12.95 19.36
N CYS A 404 12.41 -12.29 19.59
CA CYS A 404 13.05 -12.21 20.90
C CYS A 404 13.51 -10.78 21.20
N TYR A 405 13.48 -10.35 22.46
CA TYR A 405 13.91 -9.01 22.84
C TYR A 405 15.41 -8.77 22.58
N GLY A 406 15.74 -7.63 21.99
CA GLY A 406 17.11 -7.13 21.82
C GLY A 406 17.68 -7.33 20.41
N GLY A 407 18.70 -6.52 20.07
CA GLY A 407 19.31 -6.51 18.74
C GLY A 407 18.26 -6.30 17.64
N ASN A 408 18.33 -7.09 16.57
CA ASN A 408 17.32 -7.08 15.51
C ASN A 408 16.12 -8.02 15.75
N GLY A 409 16.00 -8.56 16.97
CA GLY A 409 14.93 -9.47 17.38
C GLY A 409 15.09 -10.93 16.98
N HIS A 410 16.12 -11.26 16.20
CA HIS A 410 16.51 -12.62 15.88
C HIS A 410 17.64 -13.07 16.81
N SER A 411 17.64 -14.33 17.28
CA SER A 411 18.65 -14.83 18.22
C SER A 411 20.09 -14.73 17.69
N SER A 412 20.27 -14.91 16.39
CA SER A 412 21.56 -14.72 15.70
C SER A 412 21.93 -13.25 15.43
N GLY A 413 21.01 -12.31 15.64
CA GLY A 413 21.21 -10.87 15.48
C GLY A 413 21.11 -10.09 16.79
N GLY A 414 21.33 -10.76 17.93
CA GLY A 414 21.44 -10.14 19.25
C GLY A 414 20.23 -10.32 20.17
N GLY A 415 19.15 -10.93 19.71
CA GLY A 415 17.97 -11.21 20.54
C GLY A 415 18.21 -12.29 21.60
N ASP A 416 17.70 -12.09 22.81
CA ASP A 416 17.73 -13.09 23.87
C ASP A 416 16.60 -14.11 23.70
N ILE A 417 16.92 -15.33 23.26
CA ILE A 417 15.97 -16.42 23.06
C ILE A 417 15.12 -16.76 24.30
N ASN A 418 15.56 -16.36 25.51
CA ASN A 418 14.83 -16.59 26.75
C ASN A 418 13.77 -15.51 27.03
N ILE A 419 13.73 -14.44 26.23
CA ILE A 419 12.77 -13.34 26.34
C ILE A 419 12.06 -13.21 24.99
N PRO A 420 11.15 -14.14 24.64
CA PRO A 420 10.35 -14.01 23.42
C PRO A 420 9.50 -12.75 23.49
N CYS A 421 9.33 -12.06 22.35
CA CYS A 421 8.55 -10.84 22.25
C CYS A 421 7.46 -10.93 21.16
N LYS A 422 6.50 -10.00 21.17
CA LYS A 422 5.45 -9.88 20.15
C LYS A 422 5.58 -8.65 19.26
N TYR A 423 6.37 -7.68 19.72
CA TYR A 423 6.48 -6.35 19.15
C TYR A 423 7.95 -6.08 18.85
N MET A 424 8.24 -5.81 17.58
CA MET A 424 9.55 -5.34 17.16
C MET A 424 9.69 -3.85 17.45
N PHE A 425 10.78 -3.48 18.13
CA PHE A 425 11.15 -2.09 18.40
C PHE A 425 10.02 -1.23 19.02
N PRO A 426 9.42 -1.64 20.17
CA PRO A 426 8.35 -0.90 20.82
C PRO A 426 8.81 0.40 21.50
N GLY A 427 10.11 0.72 21.49
CA GLY A 427 10.68 1.78 22.31
C GLY A 427 10.36 1.53 23.79
N ASP A 428 9.75 2.51 24.45
CA ASP A 428 9.24 2.40 25.81
C ASP A 428 7.70 2.36 25.91
N THR A 429 7.01 2.09 24.79
CA THR A 429 5.54 2.13 24.71
C THR A 429 4.87 0.84 25.21
N ASP A 430 5.58 -0.29 25.31
CA ASP A 430 5.05 -1.51 25.96
C ASP A 430 5.18 -1.40 27.50
N THR A 431 4.49 -0.44 28.10
CA THR A 431 4.63 -0.09 29.53
C THR A 431 4.19 -1.20 30.48
N LEU A 432 3.39 -2.15 29.98
CA LEU A 432 2.94 -3.34 30.70
C LEU A 432 3.77 -4.59 30.38
N PHE A 433 4.78 -4.49 29.50
CA PHE A 433 5.62 -5.59 29.04
C PHE A 433 4.82 -6.76 28.47
N THR A 434 3.68 -6.48 27.84
CA THR A 434 2.77 -7.48 27.27
C THR A 434 3.40 -8.23 26.10
N GLY A 435 4.31 -7.57 25.39
CA GLY A 435 5.13 -8.15 24.34
C GLY A 435 6.08 -9.19 24.88
N THR A 436 6.75 -8.92 26.01
CA THR A 436 7.75 -9.80 26.65
C THR A 436 7.16 -10.68 27.77
N ASN A 437 5.84 -10.93 27.74
CA ASN A 437 5.13 -11.75 28.72
C ASN A 437 5.33 -11.31 30.19
N GLY A 438 5.38 -10.00 30.41
CA GLY A 438 5.53 -9.37 31.73
C GLY A 438 6.96 -9.26 32.23
N ILE A 439 7.97 -9.63 31.42
CA ILE A 439 9.39 -9.49 31.77
C ILE A 439 9.81 -8.03 31.52
N PRO A 440 10.17 -7.26 32.56
CA PRO A 440 10.63 -5.88 32.37
C PRO A 440 11.93 -5.86 31.59
N VAL A 441 11.95 -5.05 30.54
CA VAL A 441 13.09 -4.86 29.64
C VAL A 441 13.33 -3.36 29.41
N PRO A 442 14.57 -2.92 29.15
CA PRO A 442 14.84 -1.56 28.69
C PRO A 442 14.08 -1.19 27.40
N SER A 443 14.06 0.10 27.08
CA SER A 443 13.65 0.60 25.76
C SER A 443 14.36 -0.18 24.65
N TRP A 444 13.66 -0.36 23.53
CA TRP A 444 14.20 -1.06 22.37
C TRP A 444 13.78 -0.40 21.07
N SER A 445 14.74 0.21 20.38
CA SER A 445 14.58 0.77 19.03
C SER A 445 15.68 0.28 18.08
N GLU A 446 15.51 0.53 16.78
CA GLU A 446 16.57 0.26 15.78
C GLU A 446 17.83 1.07 16.06
N GLU A 447 17.65 2.35 16.41
CA GLU A 447 18.73 3.30 16.69
C GLU A 447 19.56 2.88 17.91
N GLU A 448 18.90 2.50 19.02
CA GLU A 448 19.56 2.03 20.24
C GLU A 448 20.37 0.74 20.01
N CYS A 449 19.95 -0.06 19.03
CA CYS A 449 20.62 -1.31 18.66
C CYS A 449 21.70 -1.13 17.57
N GLU A 450 21.90 0.09 17.06
CA GLU A 450 22.78 0.38 15.93
C GLU A 450 22.47 -0.49 14.71
N ASN A 451 21.19 -0.78 14.46
CA ASN A 451 20.79 -1.46 13.23
C ASN A 451 21.12 -0.59 12.02
N THR A 452 21.44 -1.22 10.88
CA THR A 452 21.65 -0.48 9.63
C THR A 452 20.29 -0.15 9.01
N PRO A 453 20.00 1.12 8.68
CA PRO A 453 18.82 1.49 7.88
C PRO A 453 18.78 0.73 6.56
N ASP A 454 17.59 0.39 6.09
CA ASP A 454 17.38 -0.35 4.83
C ASP A 454 15.92 -0.22 4.40
N ASP A 455 15.58 -0.81 3.25
CA ASP A 455 14.21 -0.96 2.75
C ASP A 455 13.39 -1.81 3.75
N ARG A 456 12.61 -1.12 4.60
CA ARG A 456 11.85 -1.69 5.72
C ARG A 456 10.41 -1.99 5.31
N ARG A 457 9.93 -3.15 5.76
CA ARG A 457 8.53 -3.58 5.63
C ARG A 457 7.94 -3.87 6.98
N GLY A 458 6.71 -3.41 7.21
CA GLY A 458 5.97 -3.62 8.44
C GLY A 458 4.76 -4.53 8.24
N LEU A 459 4.48 -5.37 9.23
CA LEU A 459 3.24 -6.14 9.31
C LEU A 459 2.68 -6.08 10.73
N ALA A 460 1.60 -5.31 10.90
CA ALA A 460 0.84 -5.26 12.14
C ALA A 460 -0.32 -6.25 12.08
N SER A 461 -0.38 -7.19 13.01
CA SER A 461 -1.38 -8.26 13.02
C SER A 461 -2.38 -8.12 14.18
N MET A 462 -3.63 -8.41 13.88
CA MET A 462 -4.80 -8.39 14.75
C MET A 462 -5.30 -9.83 14.96
N GLY A 463 -5.76 -10.13 16.18
CA GLY A 463 -6.23 -11.45 16.58
C GLY A 463 -5.29 -12.18 17.55
N PRO A 464 -5.36 -13.52 17.64
CA PRO A 464 -6.23 -14.40 16.86
C PRO A 464 -7.70 -14.22 17.21
N ILE A 465 -8.57 -14.49 16.24
CA ILE A 465 -10.02 -14.63 16.41
C ILE A 465 -10.47 -15.96 15.81
N SER A 466 -11.69 -16.39 16.14
CA SER A 466 -12.40 -17.35 15.30
C SER A 466 -13.42 -16.60 14.44
N PHE A 467 -13.56 -17.01 13.19
CA PHE A 467 -14.33 -16.29 12.17
C PHE A 467 -15.42 -17.20 11.61
N GLN A 468 -16.66 -16.94 12.02
CA GLN A 468 -17.81 -17.79 11.72
C GLN A 468 -18.38 -17.52 10.32
N PRO A 469 -19.07 -18.48 9.70
CA PRO A 469 -19.85 -18.26 8.48
C PRO A 469 -20.80 -17.06 8.61
N GLY A 470 -20.73 -16.13 7.67
CA GLY A 470 -21.54 -14.91 7.64
C GLY A 470 -21.14 -13.83 8.65
N GLU A 471 -20.11 -14.06 9.47
CA GLU A 471 -19.57 -13.04 10.37
C GLU A 471 -18.87 -11.95 9.57
N THR A 472 -18.96 -10.72 10.06
CA THR A 472 -18.28 -9.56 9.51
C THR A 472 -17.38 -8.96 10.59
N ILE A 473 -16.14 -8.64 10.21
CA ILE A 473 -15.21 -7.85 11.01
C ILE A 473 -14.91 -6.53 10.29
N GLU A 474 -14.68 -5.48 11.06
CA GLU A 474 -14.40 -4.14 10.55
C GLU A 474 -13.12 -3.60 11.18
N ILE A 475 -12.29 -2.96 10.36
CA ILE A 475 -10.99 -2.41 10.72
C ILE A 475 -10.94 -0.98 10.20
N ASP A 476 -10.54 -0.04 11.05
CA ASP A 476 -10.24 1.32 10.63
C ASP A 476 -8.75 1.59 10.83
N VAL A 477 -8.12 2.14 9.80
CA VAL A 477 -6.69 2.41 9.74
C VAL A 477 -6.49 3.89 9.44
N LEU A 478 -5.56 4.52 10.14
CA LEU A 478 -5.01 5.83 9.81
C LEU A 478 -3.60 5.67 9.23
N PHE A 479 -3.42 6.10 7.98
CA PHE A 479 -2.10 6.33 7.41
C PHE A 479 -1.69 7.76 7.78
N GLY A 480 -1.00 7.89 8.91
CA GLY A 480 -0.72 9.16 9.53
C GLY A 480 0.60 9.78 9.07
N PHE A 481 0.57 10.89 8.33
CA PHE A 481 1.76 11.65 7.96
C PHE A 481 2.03 12.76 8.99
N ILE A 482 3.18 12.72 9.65
CA ILE A 482 3.53 13.66 10.72
C ILE A 482 4.78 14.45 10.32
N PRO A 483 4.65 15.72 9.89
CA PRO A 483 5.80 16.54 9.55
C PRO A 483 6.63 16.86 10.79
N GLN A 484 7.94 16.99 10.60
CA GLN A 484 8.88 17.41 11.62
C GLN A 484 8.91 18.95 11.70
N ASP A 485 8.67 19.51 12.89
CA ASP A 485 8.67 20.97 13.07
C ASP A 485 10.09 21.50 13.30
N GLU A 486 10.44 22.63 12.68
CA GLU A 486 11.74 23.32 12.86
C GLU A 486 12.05 23.69 14.33
N ASN A 487 11.02 23.75 15.20
CA ASN A 487 11.14 24.16 16.60
C ASN A 487 11.45 23.00 17.57
N ASN A 488 11.40 21.74 17.10
CA ASN A 488 11.85 20.61 17.90
C ASN A 488 13.35 20.45 17.73
N ASP A 489 14.07 20.65 18.84
CA ASP A 489 15.53 20.56 19.00
C ASP A 489 16.07 19.33 18.26
N GLN A 490 16.52 19.50 17.01
CA GLN A 490 16.92 18.45 16.06
C GLN A 490 17.94 17.45 16.66
N ALA A 491 18.69 17.91 17.67
CA ALA A 491 19.70 17.14 18.39
C ALA A 491 19.16 16.23 19.52
N LYS A 492 17.88 16.34 19.93
CA LYS A 492 17.29 15.49 20.98
C LYS A 492 16.48 14.32 20.43
N THR A 493 15.88 14.51 19.26
CA THR A 493 15.10 13.49 18.55
C THR A 493 15.96 12.31 18.07
N MET A 494 17.23 12.57 17.72
CA MET A 494 18.21 11.53 17.31
C MET A 494 19.15 11.03 18.42
N GLN A 495 18.79 11.19 19.70
CA GLN A 495 19.57 10.62 20.81
C GLN A 495 18.77 9.65 21.67
N THR A 496 17.47 9.49 21.38
CA THR A 496 16.54 8.77 22.25
C THR A 496 15.53 7.89 21.50
N GLY A 497 15.59 7.77 20.16
CA GLY A 497 14.54 7.08 19.39
C GLY A 497 13.14 7.70 19.54
N LYS A 498 13.04 8.92 20.09
CA LYS A 498 11.79 9.61 20.38
C LYS A 498 11.68 10.87 19.53
N PHE A 499 11.18 10.68 18.32
CA PHE A 499 10.35 11.73 17.73
C PHE A 499 9.10 11.88 18.60
N ASP A 500 8.80 13.08 19.09
CA ASP A 500 7.62 13.33 19.93
C ASP A 500 6.35 13.41 19.06
N TYR A 501 6.06 12.34 18.31
CA TYR A 501 4.86 12.23 17.48
C TYR A 501 3.63 11.94 18.33
N GLY A 502 3.83 11.37 19.53
CA GLY A 502 2.76 10.91 20.42
C GLY A 502 1.65 11.95 20.61
N PRO A 503 1.94 13.21 20.97
CA PRO A 503 0.91 14.24 21.14
C PRO A 503 0.14 14.58 19.85
N LYS A 504 0.84 14.63 18.70
CA LYS A 504 0.22 14.88 17.39
C LYS A 504 -0.70 13.71 17.02
N LEU A 505 -0.20 12.48 17.17
CA LEU A 505 -0.96 11.26 16.89
C LEU A 505 -2.14 11.07 17.85
N ASP A 506 -1.98 11.33 19.15
CA ASP A 506 -3.06 11.33 20.13
C ASP A 506 -4.17 12.30 19.73
N THR A 507 -3.81 13.46 19.18
CA THR A 507 -4.80 14.42 18.71
C THR A 507 -5.58 13.86 17.51
N LEU A 508 -4.90 13.22 16.55
CA LEU A 508 -5.55 12.58 15.40
C LEU A 508 -6.47 11.42 15.81
N ILE A 509 -6.00 10.53 16.69
CA ILE A 509 -6.78 9.40 17.22
C ILE A 509 -8.02 9.93 17.98
N ASN A 510 -7.84 10.90 18.88
CA ASN A 510 -8.95 11.50 19.61
C ASN A 510 -9.92 12.24 18.69
N TRP A 511 -9.41 12.92 17.67
CA TRP A 511 -10.22 13.62 16.68
C TRP A 511 -11.12 12.64 15.92
N PHE A 512 -10.56 11.51 15.48
CA PHE A 512 -11.29 10.43 14.81
C PHE A 512 -12.40 9.85 15.70
N HIS A 513 -12.08 9.45 16.93
CA HIS A 513 -13.06 8.81 17.82
C HIS A 513 -14.14 9.74 18.40
N GLN A 514 -13.94 11.06 18.32
CA GLN A 514 -14.92 12.04 18.82
C GLN A 514 -15.86 12.56 17.72
N ASP A 515 -15.80 12.00 16.51
CA ASP A 515 -16.60 12.41 15.35
C ASP A 515 -16.57 13.94 15.13
N ARG A 516 -15.40 14.58 15.37
CA ARG A 516 -15.22 16.03 15.18
C ARG A 516 -15.03 16.37 13.70
N ILE A 517 -15.98 15.95 12.87
CA ILE A 517 -16.00 16.20 11.43
C ILE A 517 -16.20 17.71 11.21
N PRO A 518 -15.31 18.41 10.48
CA PRO A 518 -15.49 19.82 10.15
C PRO A 518 -16.81 20.02 9.40
N SER A 519 -17.69 20.86 9.95
CA SER A 519 -19.04 21.11 9.42
C SER A 519 -19.08 22.07 8.22
N THR A 520 -17.93 22.41 7.65
CA THR A 520 -17.82 23.40 6.55
C THR A 520 -16.88 22.86 5.49
N ILE A 521 -17.45 22.08 4.56
CA ILE A 521 -16.85 21.78 3.26
C ILE A 521 -17.35 22.88 2.33
N THR A 522 -16.47 23.80 1.93
CA THR A 522 -16.76 24.81 0.90
C THR A 522 -15.77 24.67 -0.23
N SER A 523 -16.28 24.25 -1.39
CA SER A 523 -15.67 24.25 -2.73
C SER A 523 -14.17 23.99 -2.79
N ILE A 524 -13.78 22.81 -3.24
CA ILE A 524 -12.38 22.47 -3.48
C ILE A 524 -11.97 23.10 -4.83
N GLU A 525 -10.91 23.92 -4.84
CA GLU A 525 -10.07 23.95 -6.04
C GLU A 525 -9.43 22.56 -6.11
N GLU A 526 -9.88 21.69 -7.02
CA GLU A 526 -9.21 20.42 -7.29
C GLU A 526 -7.71 20.68 -7.38
N ILE A 527 -6.89 20.03 -6.55
CA ILE A 527 -5.46 19.93 -6.81
C ILE A 527 -5.33 18.92 -7.94
N ASN A 528 -5.71 19.36 -9.14
CA ASN A 528 -5.28 18.76 -10.37
C ASN A 528 -3.75 18.92 -10.38
N LEU A 529 -3.03 17.85 -10.00
CA LEU A 529 -1.81 17.51 -10.72
C LEU A 529 -2.26 17.37 -12.17
N ASN A 530 -2.20 18.50 -12.90
CA ASN A 530 -2.82 18.65 -14.20
C ASN A 530 -2.21 17.60 -15.15
N ASP A 531 -2.86 16.45 -15.26
CA ASP A 531 -2.65 15.48 -16.33
C ASP A 531 -2.90 16.13 -17.70
N GLU A 532 -3.62 17.27 -17.74
CA GLU A 532 -3.73 18.11 -18.93
C GLU A 532 -2.41 18.81 -19.33
N LYS A 533 -1.52 19.15 -18.38
CA LYS A 533 -0.20 19.72 -18.73
C LYS A 533 0.77 18.67 -19.27
N ILE A 534 0.58 17.40 -18.91
CA ILE A 534 1.40 16.27 -19.33
C ILE A 534 0.99 15.75 -20.72
N LYS A 535 -0.30 15.86 -21.10
CA LYS A 535 -0.83 15.40 -22.40
C LYS A 535 -0.35 16.18 -23.65
N ASP A 536 0.34 17.31 -23.49
CA ASP A 536 0.73 18.17 -24.61
C ASP A 536 2.20 18.06 -25.06
N ILE A 537 3.04 17.31 -24.34
CA ILE A 537 4.44 17.12 -24.74
C ILE A 537 4.52 15.93 -25.70
N LYS A 538 5.01 16.19 -26.91
CA LYS A 538 5.23 15.17 -27.95
C LYS A 538 6.72 14.97 -28.16
N ILE A 539 7.17 13.71 -28.06
CA ILE A 539 8.55 13.30 -28.34
C ILE A 539 8.56 12.39 -29.56
N PHE A 540 9.19 12.84 -30.64
CA PHE A 540 9.14 12.11 -31.92
C PHE A 540 10.35 12.36 -32.83
N PRO A 541 10.68 11.41 -33.73
CA PRO A 541 10.10 10.08 -33.82
C PRO A 541 10.56 9.18 -32.67
N ASN A 542 9.74 8.20 -32.28
CA ASN A 542 10.14 7.11 -31.39
C ASN A 542 9.75 5.79 -32.08
N PRO A 543 10.70 4.96 -32.54
CA PRO A 543 12.16 5.08 -32.39
C PRO A 543 12.81 6.24 -33.16
N ALA A 544 13.92 6.79 -32.64
CA ALA A 544 14.73 7.86 -33.24
C ALA A 544 16.09 7.36 -33.71
N ASN A 545 16.55 7.82 -34.88
CA ASN A 545 17.89 7.49 -35.42
C ASN A 545 18.96 8.54 -35.09
N ARG A 546 18.62 9.82 -35.24
CA ARG A 546 19.59 10.92 -35.13
C ARG A 546 19.02 12.16 -34.46
N ILE A 547 17.81 12.56 -34.83
CA ILE A 547 17.16 13.74 -34.27
C ILE A 547 15.96 13.28 -33.46
N LEU A 548 15.87 13.76 -32.23
CA LEU A 548 14.68 13.67 -31.38
C LEU A 548 14.07 15.07 -31.30
N ASN A 549 12.81 15.19 -31.70
CA ASN A 549 12.06 16.43 -31.61
C ASN A 549 11.18 16.38 -30.37
N ILE A 550 11.10 17.51 -29.67
CA ILE A 550 10.25 17.68 -28.51
C ILE A 550 9.44 18.95 -28.76
N SER A 551 8.12 18.85 -28.61
CA SER A 551 7.22 19.98 -28.73
C SER A 551 6.15 19.93 -27.65
N GLY A 552 5.86 21.06 -27.01
CA GLY A 552 4.86 21.18 -25.96
C GLY A 552 4.14 22.52 -26.05
N LYS A 553 3.03 22.68 -25.30
CA LYS A 553 2.37 23.98 -25.16
C LYS A 553 3.16 24.94 -24.25
N ASN A 554 3.76 24.42 -23.19
CA ASN A 554 4.53 25.18 -22.21
C ASN A 554 6.02 25.19 -22.55
N ASN A 555 6.75 26.18 -22.02
CA ASN A 555 8.19 26.20 -22.14
C ASN A 555 8.83 25.17 -21.21
N PHE A 556 9.79 24.43 -21.76
CA PHE A 556 10.75 23.62 -21.04
C PHE A 556 11.82 24.55 -20.44
N LYS A 557 12.40 24.19 -19.30
CA LYS A 557 13.58 24.82 -18.70
C LYS A 557 14.77 23.88 -18.79
N GLU A 558 14.59 22.60 -18.44
CA GLU A 558 15.62 21.58 -18.58
C GLU A 558 15.11 20.34 -19.32
N ILE A 559 16.03 19.70 -20.05
CA ILE A 559 15.80 18.44 -20.73
C ILE A 559 17.02 17.55 -20.48
N LYS A 560 16.80 16.40 -19.85
CA LYS A 560 17.83 15.42 -19.50
C LYS A 560 17.52 14.09 -20.17
N ILE A 561 18.53 13.42 -20.71
CA ILE A 561 18.42 12.08 -21.29
C ILE A 561 19.29 11.14 -20.47
N TYR A 562 18.69 10.04 -20.02
CA TYR A 562 19.31 8.99 -19.23
C TYR A 562 19.38 7.69 -20.01
N ASP A 563 20.46 6.93 -19.83
CA ASP A 563 20.52 5.54 -20.28
C ASP A 563 19.76 4.61 -19.32
N ILE A 564 19.66 3.31 -19.65
CA ILE A 564 18.98 2.30 -18.81
C ILE A 564 19.62 2.07 -17.44
N LYS A 565 20.80 2.64 -17.17
CA LYS A 565 21.49 2.57 -15.88
C LYS A 565 21.27 3.85 -15.06
N GLY A 566 20.42 4.76 -15.53
CA GLY A 566 20.13 6.03 -14.87
C GLY A 566 21.23 7.09 -15.08
N VAL A 567 22.23 6.86 -15.93
CA VAL A 567 23.30 7.84 -16.16
C VAL A 567 22.80 8.93 -17.11
N CYS A 568 22.88 10.20 -16.68
CA CYS A 568 22.55 11.34 -17.53
C CYS A 568 23.58 11.46 -18.68
N VAL A 569 23.20 11.02 -19.87
CA VAL A 569 24.03 11.05 -21.09
C VAL A 569 23.90 12.36 -21.86
N LYS A 570 22.87 13.16 -21.57
CA LYS A 570 22.68 14.46 -22.20
C LYS A 570 21.86 15.40 -21.33
N HIS A 571 22.28 16.66 -21.21
CA HIS A 571 21.55 17.70 -20.50
C HIS A 571 21.49 18.98 -21.36
N ILE A 572 20.31 19.57 -21.47
CA ILE A 572 20.04 20.81 -22.19
C ILE A 572 19.23 21.71 -21.27
N SER A 573 19.75 22.91 -20.97
CA SER A 573 19.00 23.97 -20.29
C SER A 573 18.63 25.05 -21.31
N LYS A 574 17.33 25.17 -21.61
CA LYS A 574 16.77 26.14 -22.57
C LYS A 574 15.33 26.46 -22.22
N ASN A 575 14.98 27.75 -22.22
CA ASN A 575 13.61 28.22 -22.07
C ASN A 575 12.89 28.24 -23.44
N THR A 576 12.28 27.12 -23.85
CA THR A 576 11.62 26.97 -25.16
C THR A 576 10.51 25.93 -25.10
N ASN A 577 9.45 26.06 -25.91
CA ASN A 577 8.39 25.05 -26.04
C ASN A 577 8.63 24.05 -27.17
N GLN A 578 9.70 24.22 -27.95
CA GLN A 578 10.14 23.29 -28.99
C GLN A 578 11.67 23.16 -29.00
N VAL A 579 12.16 21.94 -29.15
CA VAL A 579 13.59 21.68 -29.29
C VAL A 579 13.87 20.49 -30.21
N GLN A 580 15.00 20.56 -30.91
CA GLN A 580 15.57 19.43 -31.63
C GLN A 580 16.87 19.01 -30.97
N ILE A 581 17.00 17.72 -30.68
CA ILE A 581 18.14 17.13 -30.00
C ILE A 581 18.87 16.17 -30.95
N ASP A 582 20.14 16.45 -31.27
CA ASP A 582 20.98 15.50 -32.02
C ASP A 582 21.49 14.37 -31.10
N ILE A 583 20.89 13.20 -31.22
CA ILE A 583 21.22 11.98 -30.47
C ILE A 583 22.16 11.04 -31.24
N LYS A 584 22.85 11.51 -32.31
CA LYS A 584 23.75 10.68 -33.13
C LYS A 584 24.81 9.92 -32.31
N ASN A 585 25.30 10.52 -31.23
CA ASN A 585 26.38 9.97 -30.42
C ASN A 585 25.89 9.00 -29.33
N LEU A 586 24.57 8.78 -29.23
CA LEU A 586 24.00 7.75 -28.36
C LEU A 586 24.07 6.39 -29.06
N ASN A 587 24.44 5.36 -28.31
CA ASN A 587 24.41 3.98 -28.80
C ASN A 587 22.96 3.53 -29.03
N SER A 588 22.74 2.54 -29.89
CA SER A 588 21.41 1.95 -30.05
C SER A 588 20.96 1.32 -28.73
N GLY A 589 19.75 1.64 -28.28
CA GLY A 589 19.27 1.25 -26.96
C GLY A 589 18.05 2.02 -26.49
N VAL A 590 17.59 1.69 -25.29
CA VAL A 590 16.49 2.40 -24.61
C VAL A 590 17.07 3.57 -23.83
N TYR A 591 16.40 4.72 -23.90
CA TYR A 591 16.73 5.92 -23.14
C TYR A 591 15.46 6.50 -22.51
N PHE A 592 15.64 7.17 -21.39
CA PHE A 592 14.59 7.95 -20.73
C PHE A 592 14.90 9.42 -20.91
N ILE A 593 13.91 10.22 -21.24
CA ILE A 593 14.03 11.66 -21.36
C ILE A 593 13.14 12.31 -20.32
N GLU A 594 13.74 13.19 -19.53
CA GLU A 594 13.08 14.03 -18.54
C GLU A 594 13.04 15.46 -19.06
N ILE A 595 11.88 16.10 -18.97
CA ILE A 595 11.62 17.47 -19.41
C ILE A 595 10.97 18.20 -18.24
N SER A 596 11.64 19.22 -17.71
CA SER A 596 11.11 20.03 -16.60
C SER A 596 10.84 21.46 -17.05
N GLY A 597 9.76 22.05 -16.53
CA GLY A 597 9.37 23.44 -16.72
C GLY A 597 9.41 24.23 -15.41
N GLU A 598 8.52 25.22 -15.27
CA GLU A 598 8.44 26.02 -14.03
C GLU A 598 7.89 25.24 -12.85
N ASN A 599 6.76 24.56 -13.05
CA ASN A 599 6.03 23.85 -12.00
C ASN A 599 5.63 22.44 -12.47
N TYR A 600 6.45 21.80 -13.31
CA TYR A 600 6.19 20.45 -13.80
C TYR A 600 7.48 19.73 -14.19
N SER A 601 7.50 18.40 -14.06
CA SER A 601 8.49 17.50 -14.64
C SER A 601 7.78 16.35 -15.35
N PHE A 602 8.29 15.92 -16.49
CA PHE A 602 7.73 14.87 -17.33
C PHE A 602 8.82 13.90 -17.76
N LYS A 603 8.59 12.59 -17.65
CA LYS A 603 9.52 11.56 -18.11
C LYS A 603 8.87 10.67 -19.16
N GLU A 604 9.60 10.39 -20.24
CA GLU A 604 9.14 9.48 -21.29
C GLU A 604 10.29 8.58 -21.78
N LYS A 605 9.94 7.39 -22.28
CA LYS A 605 10.90 6.46 -22.87
C LYS A 605 10.99 6.67 -24.38
N PHE A 606 12.20 6.72 -24.93
CA PHE A 606 12.43 6.61 -26.37
C PHE A 606 13.50 5.58 -26.74
N ILE A 607 13.38 5.03 -27.94
CA ILE A 607 14.32 4.02 -28.47
C ILE A 607 15.25 4.70 -29.47
N LYS A 608 16.57 4.63 -29.22
CA LYS A 608 17.61 5.00 -30.20
C LYS A 608 17.91 3.79 -31.08
N GLN A 609 17.77 3.95 -32.40
CA GLN A 609 18.16 2.95 -33.40
C GLN A 609 19.54 3.21 -33.97
#